data_AF-A0AB74LV14-F1
#
_entry.id   AF-A0AB74LV14-F1
#
_cell.length_a   1.000
_cell.length_b   1.000
_cell.length_c   1.000
_cell.angle_alpha   90.00
_cell.angle_beta   90.00
_cell.angle_gamma   90.00
#
_symmetry.space_group_name_H-M   'P 1'
#
loop_
_entity.id
_entity.type
_entity.pdbx_description
1 polymer ?
#
loop_
_entity_poly.entity_id
_entity_poly.type
_entity_poly.pdbx_seq_one_letter_code
_entity_poly.pdbx_strand_id
1 'polypeptide(L)'
;MTLAEARDTRWFGPLAVALCVGIPLLLLAITITNLTRWLEAGAEVNSAAGHLAQVEARIRAEAGRPVPTRGDLSALYLTAETGSLARAELQQRLAGLVERAGGRLIEVRGDEAPDAAAQRSIQLRLSLDIGNEGFFDLLKAVETGLPLLTVEAVNIRPVSGRSAGGEEANPTLRVALAIRGYRRESTQ
;
A
#
# COMPACT_ATOMS: atom_id res chain seq x y z
N MET A 1 69.22 55.52 9.33
CA MET A 1 69.53 54.62 8.19
C MET A 1 69.85 53.25 8.77
N THR A 2 68.82 52.48 9.15
CA THR A 2 68.13 51.44 8.35
C THR A 2 69.00 50.21 8.10
N LEU A 3 69.07 49.31 9.09
CA LEU A 3 69.40 47.90 8.88
C LEU A 3 68.86 47.09 10.08
N ALA A 4 67.57 46.76 10.04
CA ALA A 4 66.98 45.72 10.89
C ALA A 4 65.63 45.24 10.31
N GLU A 5 65.61 44.89 9.03
CA GLU A 5 64.52 44.10 8.44
C GLU A 5 65.10 42.75 8.02
N ALA A 6 65.14 41.81 8.96
CA ALA A 6 65.33 40.39 8.67
C ALA A 6 65.04 39.56 9.92
N ARG A 7 63.76 39.45 10.31
CA ARG A 7 63.33 38.29 11.08
C ARG A 7 61.88 37.94 10.77
N ASP A 8 61.71 36.66 10.47
CA ASP A 8 60.47 35.88 10.45
C ASP A 8 59.65 35.84 9.14
N THR A 9 60.29 35.34 8.08
CA THR A 9 59.62 34.85 6.86
C THR A 9 59.82 33.33 6.64
N ARG A 10 60.01 32.57 7.72
CA ARG A 10 60.22 31.10 7.64
C ARG A 10 59.03 30.26 8.10
N TRP A 11 58.02 30.86 8.73
CA TRP A 11 56.85 30.14 9.24
C TRP A 11 55.65 30.13 8.28
N PHE A 12 55.58 31.08 7.34
CA PHE A 12 54.52 31.15 6.32
C PHE A 12 54.73 30.20 5.13
N GLY A 13 55.92 29.63 4.97
CA GLY A 13 56.24 28.68 3.89
C GLY A 13 55.32 27.47 3.81
N PRO A 14 55.17 26.67 4.89
CA PRO A 14 54.25 25.53 4.88
C PRO A 14 52.78 25.97 4.75
N LEU A 15 52.42 27.15 5.28
CA LEU A 15 51.05 27.67 5.22
C LEU A 15 50.68 28.13 3.80
N ALA A 16 51.61 28.74 3.07
CA ALA A 16 51.43 29.12 1.68
C ALA A 16 51.35 27.91 0.74
N VAL A 17 52.18 26.88 0.98
CA VAL A 17 52.12 25.61 0.21
C VAL A 17 50.82 24.87 0.51
N ALA A 18 50.41 24.78 1.78
CA ALA A 18 49.15 24.19 2.17
C ALA A 18 47.94 24.91 1.57
N LEU A 19 47.98 26.25 1.46
CA LEU A 19 46.93 27.03 0.81
C LEU A 19 46.91 26.81 -0.71
N CYS A 20 48.09 26.85 -1.35
CA CYS A 20 48.21 26.76 -2.81
C CYS A 20 47.87 25.36 -3.34
N VAL A 21 48.10 24.30 -2.55
CA VAL A 21 47.75 22.91 -2.91
C VAL A 21 46.39 22.49 -2.33
N GLY A 22 46.04 22.97 -1.14
CA GLY A 22 44.80 22.61 -0.46
C GLY A 22 43.56 23.18 -1.15
N ILE A 23 43.61 24.44 -1.62
CA ILE A 23 42.49 25.06 -2.34
C ILE A 23 42.13 24.31 -3.64
N PRO A 24 43.08 24.00 -4.56
CA PRO A 24 42.72 23.27 -5.77
C PRO A 24 42.27 21.83 -5.48
N LEU A 25 42.84 21.17 -4.46
CA LEU A 25 42.38 19.84 -4.05
C LEU A 25 40.94 19.88 -3.51
N LEU A 26 40.61 20.90 -2.72
CA LEU A 26 39.28 21.08 -2.15
C LEU A 26 38.26 21.44 -3.24
N LEU A 27 38.63 22.30 -4.20
CA LEU A 27 37.80 22.58 -5.38
C LEU A 27 37.56 21.32 -6.21
N LEU A 28 38.59 20.49 -6.40
CA LEU A 28 38.47 19.20 -7.10
C LEU A 28 37.52 18.24 -6.35
N ALA A 29 37.61 18.18 -5.02
CA ALA A 29 36.70 17.37 -4.21
C ALA A 29 35.24 17.86 -4.33
N ILE A 30 35.02 19.18 -4.36
CA ILE A 30 33.69 19.78 -4.56
C ILE A 30 33.15 19.45 -5.94
N THR A 31 33.95 19.54 -7.01
CA THR A 31 33.49 19.21 -8.36
C THR A 31 33.17 17.74 -8.53
N ILE A 32 33.99 16.84 -7.96
CA ILE A 32 33.73 15.40 -7.96
C ILE A 32 32.42 15.07 -7.23
N THR A 33 32.21 15.64 -6.03
CA THR A 33 30.96 15.39 -5.27
C THR A 33 29.72 15.98 -5.94
N ASN A 34 29.85 17.09 -6.65
CA ASN A 34 28.74 17.65 -7.42
C ASN A 34 28.39 16.78 -8.62
N LEU A 35 29.41 16.20 -9.27
CA LEU A 35 29.25 15.29 -10.40
C LEU A 35 28.61 13.96 -9.97
N THR A 36 29.00 13.39 -8.83
CA THR A 36 28.37 12.16 -8.30
C THR A 36 26.91 12.40 -7.95
N ARG A 37 26.57 13.55 -7.34
CA ARG A 37 25.18 13.93 -7.05
C ARG A 37 24.32 14.06 -8.30
N TRP A 38 24.88 14.58 -9.40
CA TRP A 38 24.18 14.65 -10.70
C TRP A 38 23.92 13.27 -11.31
N LEU A 39 24.85 12.33 -11.16
CA LEU A 39 24.70 10.95 -11.60
C LEU A 39 23.66 10.19 -10.75
N GLU A 40 23.66 10.41 -9.44
CA GLU A 40 22.68 9.83 -8.50
C GLU A 40 21.26 10.37 -8.77
N ALA A 41 21.11 11.67 -9.02
CA ALA A 41 19.81 12.26 -9.38
C ALA A 41 19.23 11.68 -10.69
N GLY A 42 20.09 11.32 -11.65
CA GLY A 42 19.66 10.62 -12.87
C GLY A 42 19.19 9.19 -12.63
N ALA A 43 19.76 8.50 -11.62
CA ALA A 43 19.37 7.14 -11.26
C ALA A 43 17.96 7.08 -10.61
N GLU A 44 17.60 8.09 -9.82
CA GLU A 44 16.26 8.23 -9.22
C GLU A 44 15.16 8.50 -10.27
N VAL A 45 15.46 9.24 -11.33
CA VAL A 45 14.50 9.49 -12.42
C VAL A 45 14.24 8.21 -13.24
N ASN A 46 15.27 7.40 -13.48
CA ASN A 46 15.14 6.14 -14.21
C ASN A 46 14.34 5.08 -13.44
N SER A 47 14.42 5.05 -12.10
CA SER A 47 13.61 4.13 -11.30
C SER A 47 12.13 4.51 -11.33
N ALA A 48 11.81 5.81 -11.23
CA ALA A 48 10.43 6.31 -11.35
C ALA A 48 9.82 6.01 -12.74
N ALA A 49 10.60 6.16 -13.82
CA ALA A 49 10.17 5.81 -15.17
C ALA A 49 9.87 4.31 -15.32
N GLY A 50 10.65 3.45 -14.68
CA GLY A 50 10.42 2.00 -14.68
C GLY A 50 9.10 1.60 -14.01
N HIS A 51 8.74 2.24 -12.90
CA HIS A 51 7.46 2.00 -12.22
C HIS A 51 6.26 2.43 -13.07
N LEU A 52 6.36 3.56 -13.77
CA LEU A 52 5.29 4.02 -14.67
C LEU A 52 5.09 3.08 -15.86
N ALA A 53 6.18 2.61 -16.48
CA ALA A 53 6.12 1.66 -17.59
C ALA A 53 5.47 0.33 -17.16
N GLN A 54 5.73 -0.12 -15.94
CA GLN A 54 5.14 -1.35 -15.41
C GLN A 54 3.63 -1.22 -15.14
N VAL A 55 3.19 -0.06 -14.65
CA VAL A 55 1.75 0.23 -14.45
C VAL A 55 1.04 0.34 -15.80
N GLU A 56 1.62 1.04 -16.77
CA GLU A 56 1.05 1.17 -18.11
C GLU A 56 0.93 -0.19 -18.81
N ALA A 57 1.94 -1.05 -18.69
CA ALA A 57 1.92 -2.41 -19.23
C ALA A 57 0.79 -3.25 -18.62
N ARG A 58 0.54 -3.13 -17.31
CA ARG A 58 -0.57 -3.83 -16.63
C ARG A 58 -1.94 -3.31 -17.08
N ILE A 59 -2.09 -2.00 -17.20
CA ILE A 59 -3.35 -1.38 -17.68
C ILE A 59 -3.64 -1.85 -19.11
N ARG A 60 -2.63 -1.86 -19.98
CA ARG A 60 -2.77 -2.29 -21.38
C ARG A 60 -3.10 -3.78 -21.49
N ALA A 61 -2.49 -4.61 -20.65
CA ALA A 61 -2.81 -6.04 -20.59
C ALA A 61 -4.26 -6.29 -20.17
N GLU A 62 -4.79 -5.53 -19.20
CA GLU A 62 -6.17 -5.68 -18.74
C GLU A 62 -7.19 -5.04 -19.69
N ALA A 63 -6.84 -3.95 -20.38
CA ALA A 63 -7.71 -3.27 -21.37
C ALA A 63 -8.01 -4.13 -22.60
N GLY A 64 -7.13 -5.10 -22.92
CA GLY A 64 -7.36 -6.07 -24.00
C GLY A 64 -8.26 -7.25 -23.60
N ARG A 65 -8.66 -7.35 -22.33
CA ARG A 65 -9.51 -8.44 -21.85
C ARG A 65 -10.95 -8.18 -22.28
N PRO A 66 -11.59 -9.09 -23.03
CA PRO A 66 -12.99 -8.91 -23.40
C PRO A 66 -13.83 -8.87 -22.13
N VAL A 67 -14.40 -7.69 -21.83
CA VAL A 67 -15.42 -7.56 -20.79
C VAL A 67 -16.60 -8.42 -21.24
N PRO A 68 -17.05 -9.41 -20.45
CA PRO A 68 -18.17 -10.26 -20.82
C PRO A 68 -19.41 -9.40 -20.98
N THR A 69 -19.67 -9.02 -22.22
CA THR A 69 -20.84 -8.27 -22.63
C THR A 69 -21.96 -9.30 -22.71
N ARG A 70 -22.95 -9.16 -21.82
CA ARG A 70 -24.22 -9.93 -21.84
C ARG A 70 -24.19 -11.31 -21.15
N GLY A 71 -23.56 -11.42 -19.98
CA GLY A 71 -23.95 -12.40 -18.96
C GLY A 71 -25.04 -11.80 -18.06
N ASP A 72 -25.85 -12.63 -17.40
CA ASP A 72 -26.86 -12.20 -16.42
C ASP A 72 -26.20 -11.38 -15.29
N LEU A 73 -26.20 -10.06 -15.45
CA LEU A 73 -25.59 -9.11 -14.51
C LEU A 73 -26.24 -9.21 -13.12
N SER A 74 -27.37 -9.91 -12.97
CA SER A 74 -28.02 -10.15 -11.69
C SER A 74 -27.11 -10.88 -10.70
N ALA A 75 -26.17 -11.71 -11.17
CA ALA A 75 -25.22 -12.41 -10.29
C ALA A 75 -24.13 -11.48 -9.70
N LEU A 76 -23.92 -10.29 -10.30
CA LEU A 76 -22.96 -9.30 -9.78
C LEU A 76 -23.52 -8.51 -8.60
N TYR A 77 -24.85 -8.46 -8.46
CA TYR A 77 -25.53 -7.69 -7.44
C TYR A 77 -26.14 -8.60 -6.39
N LEU A 78 -26.42 -8.03 -5.23
CA LEU A 78 -27.21 -8.70 -4.20
C LEU A 78 -28.66 -8.88 -4.69
N THR A 79 -29.18 -10.09 -4.53
CA THR A 79 -30.52 -10.49 -5.03
C THR A 79 -31.66 -10.02 -4.11
N ALA A 80 -31.35 -9.65 -2.87
CA ALA A 80 -32.36 -9.30 -1.87
C ALA A 80 -33.10 -7.98 -2.16
N GLU A 81 -34.43 -8.04 -2.03
CA GLU A 81 -35.39 -6.94 -2.28
C GLU A 81 -35.26 -5.76 -1.30
N THR A 82 -34.81 -6.02 -0.07
CA THR A 82 -34.71 -5.00 1.00
C THR A 82 -33.29 -4.92 1.56
N GLY A 83 -32.89 -3.71 1.99
CA GLY A 83 -31.54 -3.48 2.51
C GLY A 83 -31.21 -4.30 3.77
N SER A 84 -32.21 -4.61 4.61
CA SER A 84 -32.05 -5.46 5.79
C SER A 84 -31.82 -6.94 5.41
N LEU A 85 -32.56 -7.46 4.42
CA LEU A 85 -32.39 -8.83 3.93
C LEU A 85 -31.03 -9.00 3.23
N ALA A 86 -30.64 -8.03 2.40
CA ALA A 86 -29.35 -8.03 1.71
C ALA A 86 -28.17 -7.99 2.70
N ARG A 87 -28.32 -7.24 3.81
CA ARG A 87 -27.35 -7.25 4.91
C ARG A 87 -27.25 -8.63 5.55
N ALA A 88 -28.38 -9.24 5.93
CA ALA A 88 -28.37 -10.55 6.57
C ALA A 88 -27.76 -11.64 5.67
N GLU A 89 -28.08 -11.63 4.38
CA GLU A 89 -27.50 -12.55 3.40
C GLU A 89 -25.97 -12.36 3.28
N LEU A 90 -25.50 -11.12 3.21
CA LEU A 90 -24.07 -10.80 3.21
C LEU A 90 -23.37 -11.27 4.48
N GLN A 91 -23.99 -11.04 5.65
CA GLN A 91 -23.44 -11.46 6.94
C GLN A 91 -23.25 -12.97 6.98
N GLN A 92 -24.26 -13.74 6.56
CA GLN A 92 -24.20 -15.20 6.55
C GLN A 92 -23.18 -15.73 5.54
N ARG A 93 -23.10 -15.12 4.35
CA ARG A 93 -22.14 -15.49 3.31
C ARG A 93 -20.69 -15.21 3.75
N LEU A 94 -20.45 -14.04 4.36
CA LEU A 94 -19.14 -13.66 4.86
C LEU A 94 -18.72 -14.54 6.03
N ALA A 95 -19.63 -14.87 6.96
CA ALA A 95 -19.35 -15.82 8.03
C ALA A 95 -18.87 -17.17 7.47
N GLY A 96 -19.58 -17.72 6.47
CA GLY A 96 -19.18 -18.97 5.83
C GLY A 96 -17.89 -18.87 4.98
N LEU A 97 -17.50 -17.69 4.51
CA LEU A 97 -16.19 -17.48 3.87
C LEU A 97 -15.07 -17.46 4.90
N VAL A 98 -15.27 -16.79 6.03
CA VAL A 98 -14.30 -16.71 7.14
C VAL A 98 -14.06 -18.10 7.73
N GLU A 99 -15.11 -18.88 7.95
CA GLU A 99 -15.00 -20.26 8.45
C GLU A 99 -14.22 -21.16 7.47
N ARG A 100 -14.49 -21.06 6.16
CA ARG A 100 -13.76 -21.82 5.12
C ARG A 100 -12.28 -21.45 5.05
N ALA A 101 -11.95 -20.19 5.32
CA ALA A 101 -10.58 -19.71 5.39
C ALA A 101 -9.87 -20.05 6.71
N GLY A 102 -10.54 -20.78 7.62
CA GLY A 102 -9.99 -21.17 8.92
C GLY A 102 -9.93 -20.02 9.93
N GLY A 103 -10.65 -18.92 9.69
CA GLY A 103 -10.76 -17.78 10.58
C GLY A 103 -11.90 -17.93 11.59
N ARG A 104 -11.79 -17.21 12.72
CA ARG A 104 -12.84 -17.05 13.72
C ARG A 104 -13.42 -15.65 13.63
N LEU A 105 -14.71 -15.57 13.32
CA LEU A 105 -15.44 -14.31 13.29
C LEU A 105 -15.68 -13.80 14.73
N ILE A 106 -15.37 -12.53 14.99
CA ILE A 106 -15.53 -11.87 16.29
C ILE A 106 -16.79 -10.99 16.27
N GLU A 107 -16.90 -10.11 15.28
CA GLU A 107 -18.00 -9.15 15.18
C GLU A 107 -18.35 -8.91 13.72
N VAL A 108 -19.64 -8.74 13.43
CA VAL A 108 -20.13 -8.21 12.15
C VAL A 108 -21.14 -7.10 12.42
N ARG A 109 -20.88 -5.93 11.87
CA ARG A 109 -21.73 -4.75 12.01
C ARG A 109 -22.11 -4.20 10.65
N GLY A 110 -23.40 -4.03 10.39
CA GLY A 110 -23.86 -3.28 9.22
C GLY A 110 -23.73 -1.79 9.50
N ASP A 111 -23.09 -1.04 8.61
CA ASP A 111 -23.08 0.42 8.66
C ASP A 111 -24.27 0.95 7.85
N GLU A 112 -24.85 2.06 8.31
CA GLU A 112 -25.89 2.76 7.56
C GLU A 112 -25.24 3.87 6.76
N ALA A 113 -25.32 3.76 5.43
CA ALA A 113 -24.64 4.70 4.57
C ALA A 113 -25.39 6.06 4.61
N PRO A 114 -24.71 7.18 4.91
CA PRO A 114 -25.36 8.46 5.19
C PRO A 114 -25.93 9.16 3.95
N ASP A 115 -25.59 8.70 2.74
CA ASP A 115 -25.95 9.37 1.48
C ASP A 115 -27.05 8.65 0.69
N ALA A 116 -27.91 9.42 0.02
CA ALA A 116 -28.94 8.90 -0.90
C ALA A 116 -28.35 8.15 -2.11
N ALA A 117 -27.14 8.50 -2.56
CA ALA A 117 -26.38 7.70 -3.54
C ALA A 117 -25.86 6.39 -2.92
N ALA A 118 -25.62 6.38 -1.62
CA ALA A 118 -25.17 5.23 -0.85
C ALA A 118 -26.33 4.33 -0.40
N GLN A 119 -27.58 4.72 -0.66
CA GLN A 119 -28.77 3.89 -0.45
C GLN A 119 -28.76 2.62 -1.32
N ARG A 120 -27.90 2.57 -2.34
CA ARG A 120 -27.64 1.42 -3.23
C ARG A 120 -26.45 0.57 -2.81
N SER A 121 -25.61 1.05 -1.88
CA SER A 121 -24.45 0.33 -1.38
C SER A 121 -24.69 -0.12 0.05
N ILE A 122 -24.29 -1.34 0.35
CA ILE A 122 -24.39 -1.91 1.69
C ILE A 122 -22.98 -2.08 2.21
N GLN A 123 -22.68 -1.40 3.32
CA GLN A 123 -21.37 -1.47 3.96
C GLN A 123 -21.45 -2.35 5.22
N LEU A 124 -20.52 -3.29 5.34
CA LEU A 124 -20.37 -4.15 6.51
C LEU A 124 -18.96 -4.00 7.05
N ARG A 125 -18.85 -3.89 8.36
CA ARG A 125 -17.59 -4.00 9.09
C ARG A 125 -17.53 -5.35 9.76
N LEU A 126 -16.41 -6.04 9.60
CA LEU A 126 -16.16 -7.36 10.16
C LEU A 126 -14.89 -7.30 10.99
N SER A 127 -14.90 -7.94 12.15
CA SER A 127 -13.71 -8.18 12.97
C SER A 127 -13.54 -9.69 13.09
N LEU A 128 -12.35 -10.20 12.79
CA LEU A 128 -12.06 -11.63 12.78
C LEU A 128 -10.63 -11.91 13.21
N ASP A 129 -10.41 -13.13 13.71
CA ASP A 129 -9.09 -13.70 13.93
C ASP A 129 -8.77 -14.70 12.84
N ILE A 130 -7.62 -14.58 12.18
CA ILE A 130 -7.23 -15.49 11.11
C ILE A 130 -5.70 -15.58 11.01
N GLY A 131 -5.19 -16.71 10.52
CA GLY A 131 -3.78 -16.84 10.15
C GLY A 131 -3.45 -16.03 8.89
N ASN A 132 -2.16 -15.83 8.61
CA ASN A 132 -1.74 -15.02 7.47
C ASN A 132 -2.20 -15.63 6.12
N GLU A 133 -1.99 -16.93 5.92
CA GLU A 133 -2.38 -17.63 4.69
C GLU A 133 -3.91 -17.61 4.48
N GLY A 134 -4.67 -17.93 5.53
CA GLY A 134 -6.14 -17.90 5.47
C GLY A 134 -6.69 -16.51 5.17
N PHE A 135 -6.00 -15.44 5.59
CA PHE A 135 -6.41 -14.08 5.27
C PHE A 135 -6.33 -13.77 3.77
N PHE A 136 -5.25 -14.20 3.10
CA PHE A 136 -5.11 -14.02 1.66
C PHE A 136 -6.15 -14.84 0.88
N ASP A 137 -6.42 -16.07 1.32
CA ASP A 137 -7.47 -16.89 0.72
C ASP A 137 -8.86 -16.27 0.89
N LEU A 138 -9.14 -15.66 2.05
CA LEU A 138 -10.37 -14.93 2.31
C LEU A 138 -10.52 -13.71 1.39
N LEU A 139 -9.48 -12.87 1.31
CA LEU A 139 -9.47 -11.69 0.42
C LEU A 139 -9.72 -12.10 -1.03
N LYS A 140 -8.99 -13.12 -1.49
CA LYS A 140 -9.14 -13.65 -2.84
C LYS A 140 -10.56 -14.16 -3.09
N ALA A 141 -11.13 -14.90 -2.15
CA ALA A 141 -12.49 -15.43 -2.28
C ALA A 141 -13.57 -14.33 -2.27
N VAL A 142 -13.33 -13.24 -1.53
CA VAL A 142 -14.22 -12.07 -1.51
C VAL A 142 -14.11 -11.27 -2.81
N GLU A 143 -12.91 -11.03 -3.33
CA GLU A 143 -12.69 -10.24 -4.54
C GLU A 143 -13.04 -10.97 -5.84
N THR A 144 -12.81 -12.29 -5.90
CA THR A 144 -13.10 -13.12 -7.09
C THR A 144 -14.49 -13.74 -7.06
N GLY A 145 -15.20 -13.63 -5.92
CA GLY A 145 -16.53 -14.17 -5.73
C GLY A 145 -17.63 -13.31 -6.36
N LEU A 146 -18.78 -13.94 -6.58
CA LEU A 146 -20.05 -13.28 -6.85
C LEU A 146 -20.93 -13.39 -5.59
N PRO A 147 -21.65 -12.35 -5.15
CA PRO A 147 -21.80 -11.01 -5.76
C PRO A 147 -20.54 -10.15 -5.64
N LEU A 148 -20.46 -9.06 -6.41
CA LEU A 148 -19.31 -8.16 -6.42
C LEU A 148 -19.18 -7.45 -5.08
N LEU A 149 -18.12 -7.77 -4.34
CA LEU A 149 -17.79 -7.16 -3.06
C LEU A 149 -16.44 -6.45 -3.18
N THR A 150 -16.39 -5.22 -2.66
CA THR A 150 -15.17 -4.42 -2.62
C THR A 150 -14.71 -4.26 -1.18
N VAL A 151 -13.44 -4.50 -0.91
CA VAL A 151 -12.83 -4.22 0.38
C VAL A 151 -12.37 -2.77 0.39
N GLU A 152 -12.89 -1.97 1.32
CA GLU A 152 -12.59 -0.53 1.39
C GLU A 152 -11.50 -0.19 2.40
N ALA A 153 -11.45 -0.95 3.49
CA ALA A 153 -10.48 -0.73 4.55
C ALA A 153 -10.13 -2.06 5.20
N VAL A 154 -8.85 -2.22 5.54
CA VAL A 154 -8.31 -3.37 6.27
C VAL A 154 -7.39 -2.84 7.37
N ASN A 155 -7.61 -3.30 8.60
CA ASN A 155 -6.73 -3.04 9.75
C ASN A 155 -6.26 -4.37 10.32
N ILE A 156 -4.96 -4.64 10.25
CA ILE A 156 -4.36 -5.91 10.69
C ILE A 156 -3.54 -5.64 11.95
N ARG A 157 -3.76 -6.44 12.99
CA ARG A 157 -3.00 -6.39 14.25
C ARG A 157 -2.63 -7.80 14.69
N PRO A 158 -1.40 -8.06 15.14
CA PRO A 158 -1.06 -9.37 15.71
C PRO A 158 -1.80 -9.56 17.06
N VAL A 159 -2.36 -10.75 17.29
CA VAL A 159 -3.02 -11.09 18.56
C VAL A 159 -1.99 -11.30 19.66
N SER A 160 -0.85 -11.92 19.31
CA SER A 160 0.29 -12.10 20.20
C SER A 160 1.20 -10.88 20.10
N GLY A 161 1.27 -10.08 21.16
CA GLY A 161 2.26 -9.01 21.28
C GLY A 161 3.64 -9.58 21.06
N ARG A 162 4.39 -9.00 20.12
CA ARG A 162 5.78 -9.31 19.73
C ARG A 162 6.55 -9.99 20.86
N SER A 163 6.51 -11.31 20.92
CA SER A 163 7.46 -12.08 21.73
C SER A 163 8.77 -12.01 20.98
N ALA A 164 9.65 -11.14 21.44
CA ALA A 164 11.03 -11.11 21.02
C ALA A 164 11.63 -12.52 21.22
N GLY A 165 11.81 -13.28 20.13
CA GLY A 165 12.62 -14.51 20.16
C GLY A 165 11.99 -15.79 19.61
N GLY A 166 10.74 -15.78 19.13
CA GLY A 166 10.15 -16.96 18.48
C GLY A 166 9.62 -16.63 17.10
N GLU A 167 10.23 -17.20 16.06
CA GLU A 167 9.70 -17.19 14.70
C GLU A 167 8.49 -18.13 14.65
N GLU A 168 7.36 -17.65 15.18
CA GLU A 168 6.09 -18.36 15.08
C GLU A 168 5.68 -18.31 13.61
N ALA A 169 5.84 -19.43 12.90
CA ALA A 169 5.70 -19.51 11.45
C ALA A 169 4.29 -19.13 10.92
N ASN A 170 3.31 -18.95 11.81
CA ASN A 170 1.97 -18.49 11.45
C ASN A 170 1.28 -17.76 12.63
N PRO A 171 1.58 -16.47 12.87
CA PRO A 171 0.96 -15.74 13.97
C PRO A 171 -0.53 -15.50 13.66
N THR A 172 -1.38 -15.62 14.69
CA THR A 172 -2.80 -15.26 14.55
C THR A 172 -2.95 -13.75 14.47
N LEU A 173 -3.64 -13.28 13.43
CA LEU A 173 -3.89 -11.87 13.16
C LEU A 173 -5.34 -11.51 13.50
N ARG A 174 -5.52 -10.42 14.24
CA ARG A 174 -6.81 -9.75 14.38
C ARG A 174 -6.98 -8.78 13.22
N VAL A 175 -7.99 -9.01 12.41
CA VAL A 175 -8.27 -8.18 11.24
C VAL A 175 -9.63 -7.53 11.37
N ALA A 176 -9.69 -6.22 11.19
CA ALA A 176 -10.92 -5.48 10.97
C ALA A 176 -11.02 -5.10 9.49
N LEU A 177 -12.09 -5.54 8.80
CA LEU A 177 -12.35 -5.27 7.40
C LEU A 177 -13.62 -4.44 7.24
N ALA A 178 -13.62 -3.53 6.27
CA ALA A 178 -14.83 -2.89 5.75
C ALA A 178 -15.08 -3.40 4.33
N ILE A 179 -16.26 -3.98 4.10
CA ILE A 179 -16.68 -4.55 2.82
C ILE A 179 -17.90 -3.79 2.34
N ARG A 180 -17.89 -3.38 1.06
CA ARG A 180 -19.03 -2.77 0.37
C ARG A 180 -19.55 -3.72 -0.69
N GLY A 181 -20.86 -3.96 -0.68
CA GLY A 181 -21.60 -4.61 -1.76
C GLY A 181 -22.60 -3.65 -2.40
N TYR A 182 -23.06 -3.97 -3.60
CA TYR A 182 -24.04 -3.18 -4.34
C TYR A 182 -25.33 -3.97 -4.58
N ARG A 183 -26.47 -3.30 -4.41
CA ARG A 183 -27.79 -3.84 -4.79
C ARG A 183 -28.22 -3.29 -6.14
N ARG A 184 -29.04 -4.07 -6.86
CA ARG A 184 -29.64 -3.64 -8.13
C ARG A 184 -30.72 -2.59 -7.88
N GLU A 185 -30.84 -1.64 -8.80
CA GLU A 185 -31.98 -0.72 -8.86
C GLU A 185 -33.23 -1.50 -9.27
N SER A 186 -34.22 -1.55 -8.39
CA SER A 186 -35.56 -1.99 -8.77
C SER A 186 -36.17 -0.85 -9.59
N THR A 187 -36.11 -0.95 -10.92
CA THR A 187 -36.93 -0.11 -11.79
C THR A 187 -38.39 -0.42 -11.44
N GLN A 188 -39.04 0.52 -10.76
CA GLN A 188 -40.47 0.47 -10.51
C GLN A 188 -41.20 1.18 -11.65
#